data_AF-Q5YMJ3-F1
#
_entry.id   AF-Q5YMJ3-F1
#
_cell.length_a   1.000
_cell.length_b   1.000
_cell.length_c   1.000
_cell.angle_alpha   90.00
_cell.angle_beta   90.00
_cell.angle_gamma   90.00
#
_symmetry.space_group_name_H-M   'P 1'
#
loop_
_entity.id
_entity.type
_entity.pdbx_description
1 polymer ?
#
loop_
_entity_poly.entity_id
_entity_poly.type
_entity_poly.pdbx_seq_one_letter_code
_entity_poly.pdbx_strand_id
1 'polypeptide(L)'
;MNIERRIEELTAQAADADLMGDFLAGRLVRSSEPADVSELPVPDAAEVESVALIPTTVRFSKAQRDKLTELAKARGTDVSSLLRAWVDHQLEVTEHPERQLITVDEAIQALRNLPHSA
;
A
#
# COMPACT_ATOMS: atom_id res chain seq x y z
N MET A 1 -25.23 -3.59 2.10
CA MET A 1 -24.59 -3.61 3.42
C MET A 1 -25.42 -2.70 4.32
N ASN A 2 -25.99 -3.21 5.42
CA ASN A 2 -26.97 -2.47 6.21
C ASN A 2 -26.25 -1.64 7.30
N ILE A 3 -26.65 -0.38 7.51
CA ILE A 3 -25.97 0.58 8.40
C ILE A 3 -25.89 0.06 9.84
N GLU A 4 -26.93 -0.65 10.28
CA GLU A 4 -27.01 -1.27 11.61
C GLU A 4 -25.87 -2.26 11.86
N ARG A 5 -25.56 -3.10 10.85
CA ARG A 5 -24.43 -4.04 10.92
C ARG A 5 -23.07 -3.32 10.98
N ARG A 6 -22.97 -2.15 10.35
CA ARG A 6 -21.75 -1.33 10.40
C ARG A 6 -21.57 -0.67 11.77
N ILE A 7 -22.66 -0.26 12.41
CA ILE A 7 -22.65 0.28 13.77
C ILE A 7 -22.26 -0.80 14.77
N GLU A 8 -22.78 -2.02 14.64
CA GLU A 8 -22.38 -3.16 15.48
C GLU A 8 -20.90 -3.52 15.32
N GLU A 9 -20.38 -3.56 14.09
CA GLU A 9 -18.95 -3.82 13.83
C GLU A 9 -18.04 -2.74 14.44
N LEU A 10 -18.41 -1.47 14.32
CA LEU A 10 -17.64 -0.36 14.90
C LEU A 10 -17.68 -0.38 16.43
N THR A 11 -18.83 -0.74 17.01
CA THR A 11 -18.98 -0.85 18.48
C THR A 11 -18.17 -2.03 19.02
N ALA A 12 -18.14 -3.14 18.29
CA ALA A 12 -17.30 -4.29 18.62
C ALA A 12 -15.80 -3.96 18.52
N GLN A 13 -15.37 -3.23 17.48
CA GLN A 13 -13.98 -2.79 17.32
C GLN A 13 -13.54 -1.81 18.42
N ALA A 14 -14.43 -0.89 18.81
CA ALA A 14 -14.16 0.05 19.90
C ALA A 14 -14.05 -0.64 21.27
N ALA A 15 -14.80 -1.72 21.48
CA ALA A 15 -14.72 -2.56 22.67
C ALA A 15 -13.45 -3.42 22.69
N ASP A 16 -13.03 -3.95 21.54
CA ASP A 16 -11.82 -4.79 21.38
C ASP A 16 -10.53 -3.97 21.50
N ALA A 17 -10.56 -2.68 21.16
CA ALA A 17 -9.42 -1.77 21.21
C ALA A 17 -9.12 -1.19 22.61
N ASP A 18 -9.75 -1.71 23.68
CA ASP A 18 -9.61 -1.25 25.08
C ASP A 18 -9.57 0.29 25.24
N LEU A 19 -10.39 0.98 24.44
CA LEU A 19 -10.46 2.45 24.45
C LEU A 19 -10.90 2.97 25.82
N MET A 20 -11.61 2.14 26.58
CA MET A 20 -11.98 2.42 27.97
C MET A 20 -10.77 2.33 28.90
N GLY A 21 -9.90 1.34 28.73
CA GLY A 21 -8.62 1.25 29.44
C GLY A 21 -7.71 2.45 29.16
N ASP A 22 -7.65 2.91 27.91
CA ASP A 22 -6.87 4.09 27.54
C ASP A 22 -7.48 5.41 28.06
N PHE A 23 -8.80 5.53 28.12
CA PHE A 23 -9.49 6.66 28.77
C PHE A 23 -9.24 6.68 30.28
N LEU A 24 -9.36 5.53 30.96
CA LEU A 24 -9.11 5.40 32.39
C LEU A 24 -7.63 5.62 32.75
N ALA A 25 -6.71 5.26 31.85
CA ALA A 25 -5.29 5.54 31.97
C ALA A 25 -4.91 7.00 31.66
N GLY A 26 -5.89 7.87 31.36
CA GLY A 26 -5.68 9.27 31.04
C GLY A 26 -4.95 9.51 29.70
N ARG A 27 -4.81 8.47 28.87
CA ARG A 27 -4.21 8.55 27.54
C ARG A 27 -5.20 9.01 26.47
N LEU A 28 -6.50 8.84 26.76
CA LEU A 28 -7.58 9.32 25.91
C LEU A 28 -8.38 10.40 26.66
N VAL A 29 -8.52 11.59 26.07
CA VAL A 29 -9.36 12.66 26.61
C VAL A 29 -10.54 12.85 25.67
N ARG A 30 -11.75 12.72 26.21
CA ARG A 30 -12.98 12.95 25.44
C ARG A 30 -13.30 14.44 25.47
N SER A 31 -13.06 15.12 24.36
CA SER A 31 -13.55 16.49 24.15
C SER A 31 -14.99 16.45 23.65
N SER A 32 -15.85 17.31 24.21
CA SER A 32 -17.21 17.56 23.71
C SER A 32 -17.25 18.61 22.59
N GLU A 33 -16.11 19.23 22.29
CA GLU A 33 -15.95 20.25 21.25
C GLU A 33 -15.05 19.70 20.12
N PRO A 34 -15.34 20.03 18.84
CA PRO A 34 -14.45 19.66 17.74
C PRO A 34 -13.08 20.27 18.01
N ALA A 35 -12.05 19.43 18.12
CA ALA A 35 -10.69 19.88 18.42
C ALA A 35 -10.22 20.85 17.33
N ASP A 36 -9.79 22.05 17.73
CA ASP A 36 -9.11 22.97 16.84
C ASP A 36 -7.76 22.36 16.46
N VAL A 37 -7.64 21.99 15.19
CA VAL A 37 -6.47 21.30 14.61
C VAL A 37 -5.20 22.15 14.76
N SER A 38 -5.37 23.46 14.98
CA SER A 38 -4.29 24.45 15.14
C SER A 38 -3.49 24.30 16.44
N GLU A 39 -4.05 23.64 17.47
CA GLU A 39 -3.38 23.45 18.77
C GLU A 39 -2.70 22.08 18.91
N LEU A 40 -2.80 21.23 17.89
CA LEU A 40 -2.05 19.96 17.86
C LEU A 40 -0.56 20.26 17.65
N PRO A 41 0.35 19.56 18.35
CA PRO A 41 1.79 19.76 18.17
C PRO A 41 2.15 19.48 16.71
N VAL A 42 2.52 20.55 15.99
CA VAL A 42 3.01 20.46 14.62
C VAL A 42 4.46 19.97 14.69
N PRO A 43 4.79 18.80 14.13
CA PRO A 43 6.18 18.35 14.09
C PRO A 43 7.01 19.33 13.25
N ASP A 44 8.20 19.69 13.76
CA ASP A 44 9.10 20.69 13.16
C ASP A 44 9.28 20.45 11.65
N ALA A 45 8.94 21.47 10.86
CA ALA A 45 8.92 21.45 9.39
C ALA A 45 10.32 21.55 8.75
N ALA A 46 11.32 20.92 9.36
CA ALA A 46 12.70 20.99 8.91
C ALA A 46 13.35 19.60 8.96
N GLU A 47 12.91 18.71 8.07
CA GLU A 47 13.78 17.79 7.32
C GLU A 47 12.93 16.94 6.37
N VAL A 48 13.05 17.26 5.08
CA VAL A 48 12.98 16.35 3.94
C VAL A 48 11.69 15.53 3.78
N GLU A 49 11.01 15.81 2.67
CA GLU A 49 10.20 14.90 1.84
C GLU A 49 10.75 13.46 1.79
N SER A 50 10.68 12.76 2.90
CA SER A 50 10.88 11.34 3.03
C SER A 50 9.49 10.77 2.91
N VAL A 51 9.13 10.49 1.65
CA VAL A 51 7.93 9.76 1.21
C VAL A 51 7.30 9.01 2.38
N ALA A 52 6.25 9.58 2.97
CA ALA A 52 5.58 8.97 4.10
C ALA A 52 4.96 7.66 3.62
N LEU A 53 5.67 6.54 3.81
CA LEU A 53 5.19 5.22 3.41
C LEU A 53 3.99 4.87 4.28
N ILE A 54 2.82 4.69 3.65
CA ILE A 54 1.59 4.29 4.33
C ILE A 54 1.63 2.76 4.54
N PRO A 55 1.61 2.27 5.80
CA PRO A 55 1.59 0.83 6.08
C PRO A 55 0.32 0.21 5.48
N THR A 56 0.50 -0.75 4.57
CA THR A 56 -0.61 -1.42 3.87
C THR A 56 -0.51 -2.92 4.06
N THR A 57 -1.57 -3.52 4.63
CA THR A 57 -1.66 -4.97 4.83
C THR A 57 -2.27 -5.65 3.60
N VAL A 58 -1.52 -6.56 2.98
CA VAL A 58 -1.98 -7.36 1.82
C VAL A 58 -2.08 -8.83 2.20
N ARG A 59 -3.16 -9.50 1.78
CA ARG A 59 -3.37 -10.93 2.05
C ARG A 59 -2.92 -11.76 0.86
N PHE A 60 -2.09 -12.76 1.12
CA PHE A 60 -1.63 -13.75 0.14
C PHE A 60 -1.93 -15.15 0.65
N SER A 61 -2.09 -16.11 -0.28
CA SER A 61 -2.00 -17.52 0.08
C SER A 61 -0.56 -17.87 0.50
N LYS A 62 -0.40 -18.97 1.22
CA LYS A 62 0.94 -19.45 1.64
C LYS A 62 1.87 -19.65 0.43
N ALA A 63 1.38 -20.31 -0.61
CA ALA A 63 2.14 -20.56 -1.83
C ALA A 63 2.55 -19.26 -2.55
N GLN A 64 1.71 -18.23 -2.55
CA GLN A 64 2.05 -16.91 -3.12
C GLN A 64 3.14 -16.22 -2.29
N ARG A 65 3.03 -16.24 -0.96
CA ARG A 65 4.04 -15.67 -0.07
C ARG A 65 5.40 -16.36 -0.22
N ASP A 66 5.40 -17.67 -0.31
CA ASP A 66 6.63 -18.45 -0.48
C ASP A 66 7.31 -18.10 -1.81
N LYS A 67 6.55 -18.03 -2.90
CA LYS A 67 7.06 -17.58 -4.21
C LYS A 67 7.61 -16.16 -4.19
N LEU A 68 6.90 -15.21 -3.56
CA LEU A 68 7.39 -13.83 -3.41
C LEU A 68 8.69 -13.77 -2.62
N THR A 69 8.81 -14.59 -1.59
CA THR A 69 10.03 -14.66 -0.76
C THR A 69 11.22 -15.17 -1.56
N GLU A 70 11.04 -16.23 -2.34
CA GLU A 70 12.09 -16.75 -3.21
C GLU A 70 12.49 -15.76 -4.31
N LEU A 71 11.52 -15.09 -4.93
CA LEU A 71 11.78 -14.03 -5.92
C LEU A 71 12.54 -12.85 -5.32
N ALA A 72 12.18 -12.43 -4.10
CA ALA A 72 12.86 -11.35 -3.40
C ALA A 72 14.33 -11.73 -3.11
N LYS A 73 14.58 -12.93 -2.60
CA LYS A 73 15.94 -13.47 -2.40
C LYS A 73 16.75 -13.51 -3.69
N ALA A 74 16.17 -14.03 -4.77
CA ALA A 74 16.85 -14.14 -6.06
C ALA A 74 17.28 -12.77 -6.62
N ARG A 75 16.55 -11.69 -6.27
CA ARG A 75 16.84 -10.32 -6.67
C ARG A 75 17.63 -9.51 -5.62
N GLY A 76 18.03 -10.13 -4.51
CA GLY A 76 18.74 -9.44 -3.43
C GLY A 76 17.93 -8.33 -2.75
N THR A 77 16.60 -8.45 -2.73
CA THR A 77 15.67 -7.45 -2.16
C THR A 77 14.75 -8.09 -1.12
N ASP A 78 14.01 -7.27 -0.38
CA ASP A 78 12.90 -7.73 0.46
C ASP A 78 11.56 -7.76 -0.32
N VAL A 79 10.57 -8.48 0.23
CA VAL A 79 9.24 -8.65 -0.38
C VAL A 79 8.50 -7.31 -0.50
N SER A 80 8.64 -6.41 0.46
CA SER A 80 7.94 -5.11 0.42
C SER A 80 8.52 -4.21 -0.68
N SER A 81 9.84 -4.20 -0.85
CA SER A 81 10.49 -3.47 -1.96
C SER A 81 10.16 -4.10 -3.32
N LEU A 82 10.07 -5.43 -3.40
CA LEU A 82 9.62 -6.13 -4.61
C LEU A 82 8.18 -5.76 -4.98
N LEU A 83 7.27 -5.72 -4.00
CA LEU A 83 5.87 -5.35 -4.20
C LEU A 83 5.73 -3.88 -4.59
N ARG A 84 6.49 -2.97 -3.98
CA ARG A 84 6.51 -1.55 -4.37
C ARG A 84 6.91 -1.37 -5.83
N ALA A 85 8.06 -1.94 -6.23
CA ALA A 85 8.52 -1.88 -7.62
C ALA A 85 7.51 -2.49 -8.60
N TRP A 86 6.82 -3.56 -8.20
CA TRP A 86 5.78 -4.16 -9.03
C TRP A 86 4.54 -3.25 -9.16
N VAL A 87 4.08 -2.63 -8.07
CA VAL A 87 2.95 -1.69 -8.09
C VAL A 87 3.30 -0.47 -8.95
N ASP A 88 4.48 0.12 -8.79
CA ASP A 88 4.93 1.27 -9.58
C ASP A 88 4.91 0.93 -11.08
N HIS A 89 5.42 -0.25 -11.45
CA HIS A 89 5.37 -0.73 -12.83
C HIS A 89 3.94 -0.96 -13.34
N GLN A 90 3.03 -1.51 -12.53
CA GLN A 90 1.64 -1.70 -12.96
C GLN A 90 0.91 -0.36 -13.15
N LEU A 91 1.20 0.63 -12.31
CA LEU A 91 0.64 1.97 -12.45
C LEU A 91 1.17 2.63 -13.72
N GLU A 92 2.47 2.58 -13.99
CA GLU A 92 3.07 3.13 -15.20
C GLU A 92 2.48 2.49 -16.47
N VAL A 93 2.31 1.16 -16.49
CA VAL A 93 1.66 0.44 -17.60
C VAL A 93 0.20 0.84 -17.78
N THR A 94 -0.51 1.16 -16.70
CA THR A 94 -1.92 1.56 -16.75
C THR A 94 -2.07 2.99 -17.26
N GLU A 95 -1.17 3.89 -16.85
CA GLU A 95 -1.16 5.30 -17.25
C GLU A 95 -0.63 5.49 -18.68
N HIS A 96 0.31 4.65 -19.10
CA HIS A 96 0.97 4.67 -20.40
C HIS A 96 0.89 3.29 -21.07
N PRO A 97 -0.30 2.87 -21.55
CA PRO A 97 -0.46 1.58 -22.21
C PRO A 97 0.42 1.41 -23.46
N GLU A 98 0.88 2.51 -24.07
CA GLU A 98 1.84 2.53 -25.18
C GLU A 98 3.27 2.16 -24.78
N ARG A 99 3.61 2.20 -23.49
CA ARG A 99 4.94 1.83 -22.95
C ARG A 99 4.99 0.40 -22.41
N GLN A 100 3.97 -0.40 -22.69
CA GLN A 100 3.94 -1.80 -22.28
C GLN A 100 5.20 -2.49 -22.81
N LEU A 101 6.04 -2.97 -21.89
CA LEU A 101 7.18 -3.81 -22.22
C LEU A 101 6.62 -5.07 -22.88
N ILE A 102 6.81 -5.15 -24.20
CA ILE A 102 6.50 -6.35 -24.97
C ILE A 102 7.26 -7.53 -24.38
N THR A 103 6.59 -8.67 -24.27
CA THR A 103 7.24 -9.92 -23.87
C THR A 103 8.37 -10.25 -24.83
N VAL A 104 9.34 -11.07 -24.42
CA VAL A 104 10.44 -11.50 -25.31
C VAL A 104 9.89 -12.15 -26.58
N ASP A 105 8.76 -12.87 -26.49
CA ASP A 105 8.12 -13.50 -27.64
C ASP A 105 7.50 -12.47 -28.60
N GLU A 106 6.85 -11.43 -28.06
CA GLU A 106 6.32 -10.30 -28.83
C GLU A 106 7.46 -9.46 -29.44
N ALA A 107 8.58 -9.26 -28.73
CA ALA A 107 9.77 -8.63 -29.27
C ALA A 107 10.36 -9.43 -30.44
N ILE A 108 10.41 -10.76 -30.31
CA ILE A 108 10.86 -11.66 -31.38
C ILE A 108 9.90 -11.60 -32.57
N GLN A 109 8.58 -11.58 -32.35
CA GLN A 109 7.61 -11.44 -33.45
C GLN A 109 7.67 -10.07 -34.12
N ALA A 110 7.81 -8.99 -33.36
CA ALA A 110 7.95 -7.63 -33.88
C ALA A 110 9.22 -7.50 -34.74
N LEU A 111 10.35 -8.05 -34.29
CA LEU A 111 11.59 -8.12 -35.08
C LEU A 111 11.42 -8.94 -36.36
N ARG A 112 10.65 -10.04 -36.31
CA ARG A 112 10.40 -10.90 -37.47
C ARG A 112 9.49 -10.25 -38.52
N ASN A 113 8.62 -9.34 -38.07
CA ASN A 113 7.65 -8.62 -38.89
C ASN A 113 8.14 -7.23 -39.36
N LEU A 114 9.37 -6.83 -39.02
CA LEU A 114 9.97 -5.64 -39.62
C LEU A 114 10.12 -5.85 -41.13
N PRO A 115 9.67 -4.90 -41.97
CA PRO A 115 9.99 -4.95 -43.38
C PRO A 115 11.51 -4.94 -43.50
N HIS A 116 12.06 -5.98 -44.12
CA HIS A 116 13.46 -5.98 -44.49
C HIS A 116 13.61 -4.79 -45.43
N SER A 117 14.25 -3.72 -44.96
CA SER A 117 14.49 -2.54 -45.78
C SER A 117 15.26 -2.99 -47.02
N ALA A 118 14.54 -3.03 -48.15
CA ALA A 118 15.10 -3.14 -49.49
C ALA A 118 15.40 -1.73 -50.01
#